data_AF-A0A7X9H8R5-F1
#
_entry.id   AF-A0A7X9H8R5-F1
#
_cell.length_a   1.000
_cell.length_b   1.000
_cell.length_c   1.000
_cell.angle_alpha   90.00
_cell.angle_beta   90.00
_cell.angle_gamma   90.00
#
_symmetry.space_group_name_H-M   'P 1'
#
loop_
_entity.id
_entity.type
_entity.pdbx_description
1 polymer ?
#
loop_
_entity_poly.entity_id
_entity_poly.type
_entity_poly.pdbx_seq_one_letter_code
_entity_poly.pdbx_strand_id
1 'polypeptide(L)'
;MSNRREFLKAAGLMTAAAALWHPRDLFAANAAKKRKVATNKLDLQWENFMGKMKYTFTISGSSRTTTPIVISRITWNGYAGYGEAAMPPYLGETQASVHEFLKKVAENVLPKFDNPFRIEDIMMEVDKLTTNNTAAKAAVDIALHDLVGNIIG
;
A
#
# COMPACT_ATOMS: atom_id res chain seq x y z
N MET A 1 43.76 -7.35 7.09
CA MET A 1 42.37 -7.84 6.90
C MET A 1 41.82 -8.16 8.29
N SER A 2 40.83 -7.40 8.80
CA SER A 2 40.28 -7.63 10.15
C SER A 2 39.49 -8.94 10.21
N ASN A 3 39.78 -9.76 11.22
CA ASN A 3 39.17 -11.08 11.42
C ASN A 3 37.74 -10.90 11.97
N ARG A 4 36.75 -11.60 11.39
CA ARG A 4 35.32 -11.48 11.77
C ARG A 4 35.09 -11.65 13.28
N ARG A 5 35.89 -12.52 13.92
CA ARG A 5 35.79 -12.75 15.38
C ARG A 5 36.21 -11.53 16.20
N GLU A 6 37.23 -10.80 15.76
CA GLU A 6 37.67 -9.57 16.44
C GLU A 6 36.66 -8.44 16.22
N PHE A 7 36.10 -8.34 15.02
CA PHE A 7 35.02 -7.42 14.72
C PHE A 7 33.79 -7.65 15.63
N LEU A 8 33.35 -8.90 15.80
CA LEU A 8 32.19 -9.21 16.66
C LEU A 8 32.44 -8.90 18.13
N LYS A 9 33.66 -9.16 18.63
CA LYS A 9 34.03 -8.79 20.01
C LYS A 9 34.07 -7.28 20.21
N ALA A 10 34.67 -6.55 19.27
CA ALA A 10 34.75 -5.10 19.31
C ALA A 10 33.36 -4.47 19.22
N ALA A 11 32.51 -4.93 18.30
CA ALA A 11 31.14 -4.48 18.17
C ALA A 11 30.32 -4.73 19.45
N GLY A 12 30.42 -5.93 20.03
CA GLY A 12 29.72 -6.28 21.27
C GLY A 12 30.12 -5.40 22.47
N LEU A 13 31.42 -5.13 22.63
CA LEU A 13 31.94 -4.24 23.67
C LEU A 13 31.44 -2.80 23.50
N MET A 14 31.44 -2.29 22.27
CA MET A 14 30.97 -0.93 21.96
C MET A 14 29.47 -0.78 22.23
N THR A 15 28.66 -1.77 21.87
CA THR A 15 27.21 -1.76 22.16
C THR A 15 26.93 -1.82 23.66
N ALA A 16 27.66 -2.64 24.41
CA ALA A 16 27.51 -2.73 25.87
C ALA A 16 27.91 -1.42 26.58
N ALA A 17 29.01 -0.77 26.14
CA ALA A 17 29.43 0.52 26.67
C ALA A 17 28.38 1.62 26.38
N ALA A 18 27.82 1.64 25.17
CA ALA A 18 26.75 2.57 24.82
C ALA A 18 25.47 2.35 25.66
N ALA A 19 25.14 1.09 25.98
CA ALA A 19 23.98 0.74 26.82
C ALA A 19 24.09 1.24 28.26
N LEU A 20 25.31 1.35 28.79
CA LEU A 20 25.57 1.88 30.12
C LEU A 20 25.51 3.41 30.16
N TRP A 21 26.00 4.07 29.10
CA TRP A 21 26.09 5.53 29.07
C TRP A 21 24.78 6.21 28.68
N HIS A 22 24.04 5.61 27.75
CA HIS A 22 22.81 6.16 27.19
C HIS A 22 21.71 5.10 27.08
N PRO A 23 21.28 4.46 28.18
CA PRO A 23 20.27 3.41 28.16
C PRO A 23 18.95 3.93 27.56
N ARG A 24 18.58 5.18 27.89
CA ARG A 24 17.36 5.82 27.38
C ARG A 24 17.37 5.96 25.87
N ASP A 25 18.48 6.37 25.27
CA ASP A 25 18.57 6.59 23.82
C ASP A 25 18.56 5.26 23.04
N LEU A 26 19.14 4.20 23.61
CA LEU A 26 19.11 2.86 23.00
C LEU A 26 17.73 2.18 23.08
N PHE A 27 17.01 2.35 24.19
CA PHE A 27 15.63 1.87 24.31
C PHE A 27 14.62 2.78 23.57
N ALA A 28 14.85 4.09 23.52
CA ALA A 28 14.02 5.04 22.76
C ALA A 28 14.22 4.90 21.25
N ALA A 29 15.43 4.61 20.77
CA ALA A 29 15.69 4.38 19.34
C ALA A 29 14.91 3.17 18.77
N ASN A 30 14.64 2.16 19.60
CA ASN A 30 13.82 1.01 19.22
C ASN A 30 12.31 1.26 19.36
N ALA A 31 11.88 2.03 20.36
CA ALA A 31 10.48 2.48 20.50
C ALA A 31 10.09 3.49 19.41
N ALA A 32 11.06 4.24 18.90
CA ALA A 32 10.94 5.17 17.79
C ALA A 32 11.06 4.51 16.40
N LYS A 33 10.82 3.19 16.29
CA LYS A 33 10.34 2.62 15.02
C LYS A 33 9.04 3.36 14.68
N LYS A 34 9.20 4.43 13.90
CA LYS A 34 8.23 5.45 13.53
C LYS A 34 6.81 4.89 13.51
N ARG A 35 6.08 5.00 14.63
CA ARG A 35 4.63 5.07 14.54
C ARG A 35 4.39 6.36 13.77
N LYS A 36 4.07 6.25 12.46
CA LYS A 36 3.55 7.40 11.70
C LYS A 36 2.47 8.00 12.59
N VAL A 37 2.63 9.28 12.92
CA VAL A 37 1.63 10.03 13.70
C VAL A 37 0.28 9.74 13.07
N ALA A 38 -0.69 9.28 13.86
CA ALA A 38 -2.01 8.96 13.38
C ALA A 38 -2.60 10.23 12.73
N THR A 39 -2.74 10.23 11.42
CA THR A 39 -3.37 11.30 10.67
C THR A 39 -4.83 10.91 10.45
N ASN A 40 -5.75 11.78 10.84
CA ASN A 40 -7.19 11.65 10.53
C ASN A 40 -7.48 11.88 9.03
N LYS A 41 -6.50 11.62 8.15
CA LYS A 41 -6.61 11.79 6.70
C LYS A 41 -6.34 10.46 6.03
N LEU A 42 -7.12 10.18 5.00
CA LEU A 42 -6.93 9.04 4.11
C LEU A 42 -5.73 9.33 3.19
N ASP A 43 -4.76 8.43 3.18
CA ASP A 43 -3.58 8.49 2.28
C ASP A 43 -3.61 7.27 1.36
N LEU A 44 -3.69 7.52 0.04
CA LEU A 44 -3.71 6.49 -1.00
C LEU A 44 -2.35 6.42 -1.69
N GLN A 45 -1.79 5.22 -1.69
CA GLN A 45 -0.56 4.86 -2.38
C GLN A 45 -0.82 3.65 -3.27
N TRP A 46 -0.03 3.48 -4.32
CA TRP A 46 -0.15 2.33 -5.20
C TRP A 46 1.20 1.94 -5.81
N GLU A 47 1.30 0.68 -6.22
CA GLU A 47 2.48 0.15 -6.87
C GLU A 47 2.12 -0.83 -7.99
N ASN A 48 3.03 -0.96 -8.95
CA ASN A 48 2.91 -1.92 -10.03
C ASN A 48 3.29 -3.31 -9.54
N PHE A 49 2.49 -4.29 -9.94
CA PHE A 49 2.79 -5.69 -9.79
C PHE A 49 2.61 -6.42 -11.11
N MET A 50 3.37 -7.49 -11.31
CA MET A 50 3.23 -8.34 -12.49
C MET A 50 2.89 -9.74 -12.02
N GLY A 51 1.61 -10.11 -12.12
CA GLY A 51 1.14 -11.43 -11.76
C GLY A 51 1.67 -12.45 -12.74
N LYS A 52 2.56 -13.35 -12.28
CA LYS A 52 3.08 -14.48 -13.07
C LYS A 52 2.25 -15.72 -12.79
N MET A 53 1.74 -16.34 -13.84
CA MET A 53 0.95 -17.56 -13.73
C MET A 53 1.86 -18.78 -13.73
N LYS A 54 1.55 -19.78 -12.91
CA LYS A 54 2.27 -21.07 -12.91
C LYS A 54 2.05 -21.85 -14.20
N TYR A 55 0.85 -21.74 -14.77
CA TYR A 55 0.46 -22.35 -16.04
C TYR A 55 -0.13 -21.29 -16.95
N THR A 56 0.01 -21.47 -18.27
CA THR A 56 -0.58 -20.57 -19.27
C THR A 56 -2.10 -20.53 -19.11
N PHE A 57 -2.64 -19.31 -19.06
CA PHE A 57 -4.08 -19.09 -19.08
C PHE A 57 -4.52 -18.78 -20.51
N THR A 58 -5.45 -19.59 -21.04
CA THR A 58 -5.91 -19.52 -22.42
C THR A 58 -7.41 -19.28 -22.47
N ILE A 59 -7.81 -18.32 -23.30
CA ILE A 59 -9.19 -18.07 -23.71
C ILE A 59 -9.28 -18.24 -25.24
N SER A 60 -10.49 -18.18 -25.81
CA SER A 60 -10.71 -18.41 -27.25
C SER A 60 -9.84 -17.54 -28.17
N GLY A 61 -9.57 -16.28 -27.78
CA GLY A 61 -8.83 -15.33 -28.61
C GLY A 61 -7.37 -15.07 -28.20
N SER A 62 -6.89 -15.57 -27.05
CA SER A 62 -5.53 -15.29 -26.61
C SER A 62 -5.05 -16.25 -25.52
N SER A 63 -3.73 -16.31 -25.34
CA SER A 63 -3.08 -16.98 -24.22
C SER A 63 -2.12 -16.03 -23.54
N ARG A 64 -2.00 -16.12 -22.21
CA ARG A 64 -1.08 -15.30 -21.42
C ARG A 64 -0.44 -16.09 -20.28
N THR A 65 0.75 -15.66 -19.88
CA THR A 65 1.47 -16.17 -18.70
C THR A 65 1.65 -15.10 -17.64
N THR A 66 1.30 -13.84 -17.96
CA THR A 66 1.39 -12.69 -17.07
C THR A 66 0.13 -11.85 -17.11
N THR A 67 -0.10 -11.07 -16.06
CA THR A 67 -1.14 -10.04 -16.02
C THR A 67 -0.61 -8.82 -15.27
N PRO A 68 -0.57 -7.63 -15.90
CA PRO A 68 -0.25 -6.39 -15.20
C PRO A 68 -1.29 -6.12 -14.12
N ILE A 69 -0.83 -5.73 -12.94
CA ILE A 69 -1.64 -5.47 -11.75
C ILE A 69 -1.19 -4.14 -11.12
N VAL A 70 -2.11 -3.41 -10.51
CA VAL A 70 -1.80 -2.29 -9.61
C VAL A 70 -2.37 -2.65 -8.25
N ILE A 71 -1.51 -2.64 -7.23
CA ILE A 71 -1.93 -2.81 -5.84
C ILE A 71 -2.12 -1.42 -5.24
N SER A 72 -3.31 -1.14 -4.71
CA SER A 72 -3.62 0.08 -3.98
C SER A 72 -3.53 -0.17 -2.48
N ARG A 73 -3.15 0.85 -1.73
CA ARG A 73 -3.14 0.88 -0.27
C ARG A 73 -3.70 2.20 0.22
N ILE A 74 -4.77 2.14 1.01
CA ILE A 74 -5.32 3.29 1.71
C ILE A 74 -4.96 3.17 3.19
N THR A 75 -4.38 4.20 3.77
CA THR A 75 -4.04 4.23 5.20
C THR A 75 -4.79 5.31 5.95
N TRP A 76 -5.17 5.00 7.19
CA TRP A 76 -5.87 5.93 8.09
C TRP A 76 -5.60 5.55 9.55
N ASN A 77 -5.14 6.49 10.38
CA ASN A 77 -4.87 6.28 11.81
C ASN A 77 -4.08 5.00 12.17
N GLY A 78 -3.09 4.65 11.35
CA GLY A 78 -2.23 3.49 11.56
C GLY A 78 -2.78 2.16 11.02
N TYR A 79 -4.03 2.14 10.56
CA TYR A 79 -4.62 1.03 9.81
C TYR A 79 -4.33 1.17 8.32
N ALA A 80 -4.37 0.05 7.61
CA ALA A 80 -4.23 -0.03 6.18
C ALA A 80 -5.29 -0.97 5.61
N GLY A 81 -5.82 -0.61 4.45
CA GLY A 81 -6.59 -1.50 3.59
C GLY A 81 -5.96 -1.57 2.21
N TYR A 82 -6.11 -2.71 1.57
CA TYR A 82 -5.48 -3.06 0.31
C TYR A 82 -6.52 -3.39 -0.74
N GLY A 83 -6.23 -2.99 -1.98
CA GLY A 83 -7.07 -3.33 -3.13
C GLY A 83 -6.22 -3.64 -4.35
N GLU A 84 -6.88 -4.16 -5.38
CA GLU A 84 -6.23 -4.63 -6.59
C GLU A 84 -7.01 -4.20 -7.84
N ALA A 85 -6.29 -3.65 -8.81
CA ALA A 85 -6.75 -3.54 -10.19
C ALA A 85 -5.94 -4.52 -11.04
N ALA A 86 -6.60 -5.48 -11.69
CA ALA A 86 -5.98 -6.37 -12.66
C ALA A 86 -6.33 -5.93 -14.09
N MET A 87 -5.34 -5.96 -14.99
CA MET A 87 -5.50 -5.48 -16.38
C MET A 87 -5.25 -6.63 -17.36
N PRO A 88 -6.18 -7.60 -17.46
CA PRO A 88 -6.11 -8.58 -18.54
C PRO A 88 -6.31 -7.88 -19.90
N PRO A 89 -5.67 -8.37 -20.98
CA PRO A 89 -5.64 -7.66 -22.27
C PRO A 89 -7.01 -7.36 -22.90
N TYR A 90 -8.06 -8.08 -22.52
CA TYR A 90 -9.41 -7.94 -23.06
C TYR A 90 -10.29 -6.91 -22.35
N LEU A 91 -9.82 -6.28 -21.25
CA LEU A 91 -10.59 -5.26 -20.50
C LEU A 91 -10.15 -3.81 -20.78
N GLY A 92 -9.19 -3.59 -21.67
CA GLY A 92 -8.83 -2.27 -22.21
C GLY A 92 -8.11 -1.29 -21.26
N GLU A 93 -8.24 -1.47 -19.94
CA GLU A 93 -7.49 -0.68 -18.94
C GLU A 93 -6.00 -1.07 -18.92
N THR A 94 -5.14 -0.10 -18.57
CA THR A 94 -3.68 -0.29 -18.48
C THR A 94 -3.16 0.25 -17.14
N GLN A 95 -1.94 -0.14 -16.74
CA GLN A 95 -1.35 0.40 -15.50
C GLN A 95 -1.27 1.93 -15.55
N ALA A 96 -0.99 2.51 -16.73
CA ALA A 96 -0.96 3.96 -16.92
C ALA A 96 -2.34 4.61 -16.67
N SER A 97 -3.41 4.04 -17.22
CA SER A 97 -4.77 4.58 -17.01
C SER A 97 -5.20 4.47 -15.55
N VAL A 98 -4.86 3.36 -14.89
CA VAL A 98 -5.11 3.15 -13.46
C VAL A 98 -4.32 4.15 -12.62
N HIS A 99 -3.03 4.38 -12.91
CA HIS A 99 -2.21 5.36 -12.18
C HIS A 99 -2.77 6.77 -12.28
N GLU A 100 -3.17 7.18 -13.48
CA GLU A 100 -3.79 8.50 -13.70
C GLU A 100 -5.08 8.63 -12.89
N PHE A 101 -5.90 7.57 -12.85
CA PHE A 101 -7.13 7.57 -12.08
C PHE A 101 -6.90 7.62 -10.57
N LEU A 102 -6.03 6.76 -10.02
CA LEU A 102 -5.71 6.72 -8.60
C LEU A 102 -5.09 8.05 -8.11
N LYS A 103 -4.29 8.71 -8.96
CA LYS A 103 -3.81 10.06 -8.69
C LYS A 103 -4.94 11.06 -8.53
N LYS A 104 -5.93 11.05 -9.42
CA LYS A 104 -7.12 11.93 -9.31
C LYS A 104 -7.92 11.64 -8.03
N VAL A 105 -8.03 10.37 -7.63
CA VAL A 105 -8.69 9.98 -6.36
C VAL A 105 -7.93 10.53 -5.16
N ALA A 106 -6.61 10.35 -5.13
CA ALA A 106 -5.74 10.80 -4.04
C ALA A 106 -5.73 12.33 -3.88
N GLU A 107 -5.80 13.08 -4.99
CA GLU A 107 -5.72 14.55 -4.98
C GLU A 107 -7.09 15.23 -4.81
N ASN A 108 -8.15 14.69 -5.42
CA ASN A 108 -9.43 15.40 -5.55
C ASN A 108 -10.59 14.79 -4.75
N VAL A 109 -10.46 13.55 -4.28
CA VAL A 109 -11.56 12.85 -3.57
C VAL A 109 -11.19 12.63 -2.11
N LEU A 110 -10.18 11.81 -1.82
CA LEU A 110 -9.86 11.39 -0.45
C LEU A 110 -9.57 12.55 0.52
N PRO A 111 -8.95 13.68 0.13
CA PRO A 111 -8.73 14.80 1.05
C PRO A 111 -10.01 15.46 1.58
N LYS A 112 -11.17 15.21 0.94
CA LYS A 112 -12.48 15.70 1.40
C LYS A 112 -13.06 14.89 2.56
N PHE A 113 -12.45 13.75 2.88
CA PHE A 113 -12.96 12.80 3.88
C PHE A 113 -11.94 12.58 4.99
N ASP A 114 -12.43 12.59 6.23
CA ASP A 114 -11.69 12.29 7.46
C ASP A 114 -12.13 10.97 8.11
N ASN A 115 -13.19 10.35 7.57
CA ASN A 115 -13.83 9.16 8.10
C ASN A 115 -13.95 8.05 7.02
N PRO A 116 -13.23 6.92 7.15
CA PRO A 116 -13.27 5.83 6.17
C PRO A 116 -14.61 5.07 6.12
N PHE A 117 -15.47 5.20 7.14
CA PHE A 117 -16.76 4.50 7.22
C PHE A 117 -17.82 5.06 6.24
N ARG A 118 -17.51 6.16 5.54
CA ARG A 118 -18.39 6.77 4.54
C ARG A 118 -18.11 6.22 3.14
N ILE A 119 -18.03 4.90 3.00
CA ILE A 119 -17.58 4.24 1.77
C ILE A 119 -18.46 4.65 0.58
N GLU A 120 -19.79 4.66 0.75
CA GLU A 120 -20.73 5.00 -0.32
C GLU A 120 -20.54 6.43 -0.82
N ASP A 121 -20.35 7.39 0.10
CA ASP A 121 -20.10 8.80 -0.25
C ASP A 121 -18.77 8.97 -0.98
N ILE A 122 -17.73 8.29 -0.49
CA ILE A 122 -16.40 8.30 -1.11
C ILE A 122 -16.50 7.73 -2.53
N MET A 123 -17.10 6.55 -2.68
CA MET A 123 -17.23 5.87 -3.96
C MET A 123 -18.12 6.63 -4.94
N MET A 124 -19.14 7.35 -4.46
CA MET A 124 -19.93 8.25 -5.31
C MET A 124 -19.09 9.40 -5.88
N GLU A 125 -18.17 9.99 -5.11
CA GLU A 125 -17.25 11.01 -5.61
C GLU A 125 -16.17 10.42 -6.54
N VAL A 126 -15.69 9.22 -6.24
CA VAL A 126 -14.75 8.47 -7.11
C VAL A 126 -15.40 8.19 -8.47
N ASP A 127 -16.65 7.76 -8.50
CA ASP A 127 -17.36 7.40 -9.72
C ASP A 127 -17.55 8.59 -10.67
N LYS A 128 -17.73 9.80 -10.11
CA LYS A 128 -17.85 11.06 -10.88
C LYS A 128 -16.58 11.45 -11.63
N LEU A 129 -15.41 10.92 -11.28
CA LEU A 129 -14.14 11.30 -11.93
C LEU A 129 -14.07 10.88 -13.40
N THR A 130 -14.67 9.75 -13.76
CA THR A 130 -14.75 9.27 -15.14
C THR A 130 -15.76 8.13 -15.26
N THR A 131 -16.36 7.95 -16.44
CA THR A 131 -17.29 6.84 -16.68
C THR A 131 -16.59 5.47 -16.59
N ASN A 132 -15.36 5.35 -17.09
CA ASN A 132 -14.61 4.07 -17.18
C ASN A 132 -13.62 3.90 -16.00
N ASN A 133 -12.54 3.13 -16.18
CA ASN A 133 -11.58 2.73 -15.14
C ASN A 133 -12.22 1.91 -14.00
N THR A 134 -13.08 0.97 -14.39
CA THR A 134 -13.78 0.06 -13.47
C THR A 134 -12.82 -0.76 -12.60
N ALA A 135 -11.67 -1.21 -13.13
CA ALA A 135 -10.69 -1.94 -12.33
C ALA A 135 -10.04 -1.03 -11.28
N ALA A 136 -9.73 0.22 -11.63
CA ALA A 136 -9.21 1.20 -10.68
C ALA A 136 -10.24 1.57 -9.60
N LYS A 137 -11.52 1.73 -9.97
CA LYS A 137 -12.62 1.96 -9.02
C LYS A 137 -12.77 0.80 -8.05
N ALA A 138 -12.77 -0.43 -8.56
CA ALA A 138 -12.81 -1.63 -7.73
C ALA A 138 -11.63 -1.70 -6.76
N ALA A 139 -10.41 -1.34 -7.20
CA ALA A 139 -9.24 -1.31 -6.33
C ALA A 139 -9.36 -0.30 -5.17
N VAL A 140 -10.04 0.83 -5.38
CA VAL A 140 -10.32 1.80 -4.30
C VAL A 140 -11.38 1.25 -3.35
N ASP A 141 -12.45 0.69 -3.90
CA ASP A 141 -13.57 0.13 -3.14
C ASP A 141 -13.14 -1.01 -2.21
N ILE A 142 -12.37 -1.97 -2.75
CA ILE A 142 -11.80 -3.08 -1.99
C ILE A 142 -10.88 -2.57 -0.89
N ALA A 143 -10.02 -1.58 -1.19
CA ALA A 143 -9.11 -1.02 -0.19
C ALA A 143 -9.84 -0.28 0.95
N LEU A 144 -10.95 0.40 0.66
CA LEU A 144 -11.79 1.02 1.69
C LEU A 144 -12.49 -0.02 2.57
N HIS A 145 -13.03 -1.07 1.96
CA HIS A 145 -13.68 -2.16 2.69
C HIS A 145 -12.69 -2.94 3.57
N ASP A 146 -11.52 -3.28 3.04
CA ASP A 146 -10.45 -3.92 3.83
C ASP A 146 -9.99 -3.01 4.97
N LEU A 147 -9.84 -1.71 4.73
CA LEU A 147 -9.47 -0.74 5.77
C LEU A 147 -10.52 -0.72 6.89
N VAL A 148 -11.81 -0.59 6.55
CA VAL A 148 -12.90 -0.56 7.53
C VAL A 148 -12.98 -1.89 8.28
N GLY A 149 -12.88 -3.01 7.59
CA GLY A 149 -12.82 -4.35 8.19
C GLY A 149 -11.69 -4.46 9.22
N ASN A 150 -10.48 -4.01 8.86
CA ASN A 150 -9.33 -4.01 9.76
C ASN A 150 -9.52 -3.10 10.99
N ILE A 151 -10.35 -2.05 10.91
CA ILE A 151 -10.66 -1.16 12.04
C ILE A 151 -11.68 -1.80 12.99
N ILE A 152 -12.68 -2.51 12.47
CA ILE A 152 -13.79 -3.06 13.29
C ILE A 152 -13.54 -4.47 13.82
N GLY A 153 -12.63 -5.22 13.21
CA GLY A 153 -12.33 -6.63 13.54
C GLY A 153 -13.36 -7.61 12.99
#